data_AF-A0A969ERQ0-F1
#
_entry.id   AF-A0A969ERQ0-F1
#
_cell.length_a   1.000
_cell.length_b   1.000
_cell.length_c   1.000
_cell.angle_alpha   90.00
_cell.angle_beta   90.00
_cell.angle_gamma   90.00
#
_symmetry.space_group_name_H-M   'P 1'
#
loop_
_entity.id
_entity.type
_entity.pdbx_description
1 polymer ?
#
loop_
_entity_poly.entity_id
_entity_poly.type
_entity_poly.pdbx_seq_one_letter_code
_entity_poly.pdbx_strand_id
1 'polypeptide(L)'
;RDTSRRIHEVSREFHRIADSAATLPEPPTGELTRLIDQAHWHLLRAETSCNIYWGEAWVYKAHQDLDAVDWHLGEAKALLGEHLVTTSPTSP
;
A
#
# COMPACT_ATOMS: atom_id res chain seq x y z
N ARG A 1 5.41 -19.96 7.81
CA ARG A 1 6.36 -19.02 8.49
C ARG A 1 6.68 -17.80 7.61
N ASP A 2 6.62 -17.93 6.28
CA ASP A 2 6.86 -16.82 5.34
C ASP A 2 5.74 -15.76 5.30
N THR A 3 4.48 -16.13 5.54
CA THR A 3 3.35 -15.20 5.43
C THR A 3 3.47 -14.02 6.41
N SER A 4 3.81 -14.26 7.68
CA SER A 4 4.00 -13.18 8.66
C SER A 4 5.12 -12.24 8.27
N ARG A 5 6.24 -12.77 7.72
CA ARG A 5 7.34 -11.94 7.23
C ARG A 5 6.88 -11.07 6.05
N ARG A 6 6.16 -11.65 5.08
CA ARG A 6 5.60 -10.91 3.94
C ARG A 6 4.63 -9.81 4.39
N ILE A 7 3.75 -10.11 5.34
CA ILE A 7 2.84 -9.12 5.95
C ILE A 7 3.65 -7.93 6.50
N HIS A 8 4.70 -8.19 7.27
CA HIS A 8 5.53 -7.11 7.83
C HIS A 8 6.26 -6.30 6.74
N GLU A 9 6.73 -6.95 5.68
CA GLU A 9 7.37 -6.28 4.55
C GLU A 9 6.39 -5.33 3.84
N VAL A 10 5.21 -5.84 3.48
CA VAL A 10 4.15 -5.07 2.82
C VAL A 10 3.60 -3.96 3.74
N SER A 11 3.44 -4.23 5.03
CA SER A 11 3.00 -3.24 6.02
C SER A 11 3.98 -2.08 6.14
N ARG A 12 5.30 -2.35 6.17
CA ARG A 12 6.32 -1.27 6.15
C ARG A 12 6.27 -0.45 4.86
N GLU A 13 6.04 -1.13 3.74
CA GLU A 13 5.93 -0.47 2.44
C GLU A 13 4.73 0.47 2.38
N PHE A 14 3.57 0.00 2.85
CA PHE A 14 2.34 0.77 2.97
C PHE A 14 2.57 2.04 3.77
N HIS A 15 3.11 1.94 4.99
CA HIS A 15 3.31 3.10 5.86
C HIS A 15 4.24 4.14 5.22
N ARG A 16 5.31 3.71 4.55
CA ARG A 16 6.23 4.66 3.89
C ARG A 16 5.54 5.44 2.77
N ILE A 17 4.68 4.80 1.98
CA ILE A 17 3.95 5.44 0.88
C ILE A 17 2.86 6.36 1.44
N ALA A 18 2.12 5.89 2.45
CA ALA A 18 1.11 6.69 3.13
C ALA A 18 1.72 7.96 3.77
N ASP A 19 2.85 7.82 4.45
CA ASP A 19 3.61 8.95 5.01
C ASP A 19 4.06 9.91 3.90
N SER A 20 4.61 9.38 2.81
CA SER A 20 5.04 10.20 1.66
C SER A 20 3.87 11.02 1.08
N ALA A 21 2.71 10.39 0.90
CA ALA A 21 1.50 11.07 0.42
C ALA A 21 0.98 12.12 1.42
N ALA A 22 1.09 11.87 2.73
CA ALA A 22 0.70 12.82 3.77
C ALA A 22 1.64 14.03 3.85
N THR A 23 2.88 13.91 3.39
CA THR A 23 3.86 15.01 3.36
C THR A 23 3.82 15.86 2.09
N LEU A 24 2.92 15.59 1.15
CA LEU A 24 2.80 16.39 -0.06
C LEU A 24 2.44 17.85 0.27
N PRO A 25 2.99 18.84 -0.46
CA PRO A 25 2.65 20.25 -0.25
C PRO A 25 1.18 20.56 -0.56
N GLU A 26 0.64 19.89 -1.57
CA GLU A 26 -0.75 19.99 -1.98
C GLU A 26 -1.54 18.77 -1.51
N PRO A 27 -2.86 18.90 -1.24
CA PRO A 27 -3.69 17.77 -0.90
C PRO A 27 -3.62 16.67 -1.97
N PRO A 28 -3.51 15.38 -1.57
CA PRO A 28 -3.50 14.28 -2.52
C PRO A 28 -4.78 14.27 -3.35
N THR A 29 -4.65 13.87 -4.62
CA THR A 29 -5.81 13.72 -5.50
C THR A 29 -6.78 12.69 -4.93
N GLY A 30 -8.06 12.79 -5.28
CA GLY A 30 -9.07 11.82 -4.84
C GLY A 30 -8.70 10.38 -5.22
N GLU A 31 -8.02 10.19 -6.34
CA GLU A 31 -7.55 8.88 -6.79
C GLU A 31 -6.38 8.35 -5.94
N LEU A 32 -5.39 9.20 -5.62
CA LEU A 32 -4.29 8.80 -4.74
C LEU A 32 -4.81 8.40 -3.34
N THR A 33 -5.73 9.19 -2.79
CA THR A 33 -6.40 8.87 -1.52
C THR A 33 -7.13 7.54 -1.60
N ARG A 34 -7.90 7.32 -2.67
CA ARG A 34 -8.63 6.06 -2.90
C ARG A 34 -7.68 4.86 -2.95
N LEU A 35 -6.55 4.96 -3.66
CA LEU A 35 -5.57 3.88 -3.76
C LEU A 35 -4.95 3.53 -2.41
N ILE A 36 -4.59 4.54 -1.61
CA ILE A 36 -4.04 4.34 -0.26
C ILE A 36 -5.09 3.69 0.65
N ASP A 37 -6.34 4.15 0.62
CA ASP A 37 -7.42 3.58 1.43
C ASP A 37 -7.70 2.12 1.07
N GLN A 38 -7.70 1.76 -0.22
CA GLN A 38 -7.88 0.38 -0.67
C GLN A 38 -6.70 -0.51 -0.23
N ALA A 39 -5.46 -0.01 -0.37
CA ALA A 39 -4.28 -0.71 0.13
C ALA A 39 -4.38 -0.96 1.64
N HIS A 40 -4.80 0.04 2.41
CA HIS A 40 -4.96 -0.10 3.86
C HIS A 40 -6.02 -1.16 4.21
N TRP A 41 -7.17 -1.13 3.54
CA TRP A 41 -8.24 -2.07 3.78
C TRP A 41 -7.82 -3.52 3.51
N HIS A 42 -7.10 -3.77 2.42
CA HIS A 42 -6.55 -5.10 2.12
C HIS A 42 -5.48 -5.53 3.13
N LEU A 43 -4.61 -4.59 3.57
CA LEU A 43 -3.59 -4.90 4.57
C LEU A 43 -4.20 -5.36 5.90
N LEU A 44 -5.23 -4.66 6.40
CA LEU A 44 -5.95 -5.04 7.62
C LEU A 44 -6.56 -6.46 7.53
N ARG A 45 -7.09 -6.81 6.36
CA ARG A 45 -7.61 -8.15 6.10
C ARG A 45 -6.51 -9.20 6.07
N ALA A 46 -5.37 -8.92 5.45
CA ALA A 46 -4.22 -9.82 5.42
C ALA A 46 -3.65 -10.08 6.82
N GLU A 47 -3.59 -9.04 7.66
CA GLU A 47 -3.08 -9.08 9.05
C GLU A 47 -4.00 -9.81 10.03
N THR A 48 -5.23 -10.15 9.63
CA THR A 48 -6.17 -10.83 10.51
C THR A 48 -5.62 -12.20 10.95
N SER A 49 -5.43 -12.37 12.26
CA SER A 49 -4.78 -13.54 12.87
C SER A 49 -5.42 -14.88 12.48
N CYS A 50 -6.71 -14.89 12.15
CA CYS A 50 -7.45 -16.06 11.65
C CYS A 50 -6.80 -16.67 10.39
N ASN A 51 -6.23 -15.87 9.49
CA ASN A 51 -5.58 -16.39 8.28
C ASN A 51 -4.37 -17.27 8.59
N ILE A 52 -3.72 -17.03 9.73
CA ILE A 52 -2.53 -17.75 10.18
C ILE A 52 -2.91 -18.87 11.16
N TYR A 53 -3.92 -18.65 12.00
CA TYR A 53 -4.40 -19.62 12.98
C TYR A 53 -4.91 -20.92 12.33
N TRP A 54 -5.63 -20.82 11.22
CA TRP A 54 -6.13 -21.97 10.46
C TRP A 54 -5.09 -22.58 9.50
N GLY A 55 -3.86 -22.07 9.50
CA GLY A 55 -2.76 -22.58 8.70
C GLY A 55 -3.00 -22.56 7.19
N GLU A 56 -2.48 -23.57 6.49
CA GLU A 56 -2.44 -23.66 5.01
C GLU A 56 -3.80 -23.51 4.32
N ALA A 57 -4.89 -23.87 5.01
CA ALA A 57 -6.22 -23.78 4.42
C ALA A 57 -6.65 -22.33 4.16
N TRP A 58 -6.08 -21.33 4.85
CA TRP A 58 -6.53 -19.94 4.80
C TRP A 58 -5.40 -18.93 4.52
N VAL A 59 -4.13 -19.35 4.60
CA VAL A 59 -2.95 -18.54 4.28
C VAL A 59 -3.01 -17.94 2.87
N TYR A 60 -3.60 -18.64 1.89
CA TYR A 60 -3.75 -18.11 0.53
C TYR A 60 -4.58 -16.81 0.49
N LYS A 61 -5.55 -16.62 1.40
CA LYS A 61 -6.38 -15.41 1.46
C LYS A 61 -5.54 -14.21 1.87
N ALA A 62 -4.65 -14.40 2.85
CA ALA A 62 -3.68 -13.37 3.22
C ALA A 62 -2.79 -13.02 2.04
N HIS A 63 -2.31 -14.01 1.28
CA HIS A 63 -1.50 -13.73 0.09
C HIS A 63 -2.28 -12.97 -0.99
N GLN A 64 -3.54 -13.31 -1.25
CA GLN A 64 -4.39 -12.57 -2.20
C GLN A 64 -4.60 -11.11 -1.77
N ASP A 65 -4.83 -10.88 -0.49
CA ASP A 65 -4.96 -9.52 0.04
C ASP A 65 -3.62 -8.76 -0.05
N LEU A 66 -2.48 -9.40 0.23
CA LEU A 66 -1.16 -8.79 0.07
C LEU A 66 -0.83 -8.47 -1.40
N ASP A 67 -1.19 -9.33 -2.34
CA ASP A 67 -1.04 -9.05 -3.78
C ASP A 67 -1.87 -7.82 -4.19
N ALA A 68 -3.08 -7.67 -3.62
CA ALA A 68 -3.90 -6.49 -3.83
C ALA A 68 -3.27 -5.23 -3.22
N VAL A 69 -2.66 -5.32 -2.02
CA VAL A 69 -1.90 -4.19 -1.44
C VAL A 69 -0.77 -3.78 -2.38
N ASP A 70 0.06 -4.73 -2.81
CA ASP A 70 1.21 -4.50 -3.68
C ASP A 70 0.79 -3.79 -4.98
N TRP A 71 -0.34 -4.19 -5.58
CA TRP A 71 -0.93 -3.53 -6.76
C TRP A 71 -1.30 -2.07 -6.50
N HIS A 72 -2.12 -1.81 -5.46
CA HIS A 72 -2.56 -0.45 -5.14
C HIS A 72 -1.40 0.48 -4.78
N LEU A 73 -0.38 -0.04 -4.09
CA LEU A 73 0.84 0.68 -3.76
C LEU A 73 1.69 0.99 -5.00
N GLY A 74 1.71 0.09 -5.99
CA GLY A 74 2.34 0.34 -7.29
C GLY A 74 1.72 1.53 -8.01
N GLU A 75 0.38 1.56 -8.10
CA GLU A 75 -0.36 2.66 -8.71
C GLU A 75 -0.18 3.97 -7.92
N ALA A 76 -0.24 3.92 -6.59
CA ALA A 76 -0.03 5.10 -5.75
C ALA A 76 1.39 5.69 -5.92
N LYS A 77 2.42 4.84 -6.03
CA LYS A 77 3.80 5.27 -6.31
C LYS A 77 3.92 5.96 -7.66
N ALA A 78 3.25 5.44 -8.69
CA ALA A 78 3.27 6.06 -10.02
C ALA A 78 2.72 7.48 -9.95
N LEU A 79 1.55 7.67 -9.31
CA LEU A 79 0.95 9.00 -9.12
C LEU A 79 1.80 9.94 -8.26
N LEU A 80 2.44 9.43 -7.20
CA LEU A 80 3.39 10.22 -6.40
C LEU A 80 4.58 10.68 -7.24
N GLY A 81 5.14 9.81 -8.08
CA GLY A 81 6.22 10.15 -9.01
C GLY A 81 5.81 11.26 -9.99
N GLU A 82 4.62 11.15 -10.59
CA GLU A 82 4.08 12.16 -11.50
C GLU A 82 3.87 13.52 -10.81
N HIS A 83 3.41 13.51 -9.56
CA HIS A 83 3.20 14.74 -8.78
C HIS A 83 4.53 15.45 -8.48
N LEU A 84 5.58 14.71 -8.11
CA LEU A 84 6.91 15.27 -7.86
C LEU A 84 7.55 15.85 -9.14
N VAL A 85 7.32 15.22 -10.30
CA VAL A 85 7.77 15.75 -11.59
C VAL A 85 7.04 17.05 -11.94
N THR A 86 5.72 17.11 -11.73
CA THR A 86 4.90 18.28 -12.09
C THR A 86 5.15 19.48 -11.18
N THR A 87 5.47 19.24 -9.91
CA THR A 87 5.76 20.29 -8.91
C THR A 87 7.20 20.82 -8.97
N SER A 88 8.08 20.19 -9.75
CA SER A 88 9.43 20.71 -10.00
C SER A 88 9.34 21.96 -10.89
N PRO A 89 9.79 23.14 -10.43
CA PRO A 89 9.68 24.35 -11.22
C PRO A 89 10.57 24.24 -12.46
N THR A 90 9.96 24.23 -13.64
CA THR A 90 10.64 24.42 -14.92
C THR A 90 11.45 25.71 -14.85
N SER A 91 12.76 25.62 -14.64
CA SER A 91 13.65 26.77 -14.77
C SER A 91 13.76 27.17 -16.25
N PRO A 92 13.73 28.48 -16.56
CA PRO A 92 13.80 29.01 -17.93
C PRO A 92 15.17 28.81 -18.59
#